data_AF-A0A2W7QSQ4-F1
#
_entry.id   AF-A0A2W7QSQ4-F1
#
_cell.length_a   1.000
_cell.length_b   1.000
_cell.length_c   1.000
_cell.angle_alpha   90.00
_cell.angle_beta   90.00
_cell.angle_gamma   90.00
#
_symmetry.space_group_name_H-M   'P 1'
#
loop_
_entity.id
_entity.type
_entity.pdbx_description
1 polymer ?
#
loop_
_entity_poly.entity_id
_entity_poly.type
_entity_poly.pdbx_seq_one_letter_code
_entity_poly.pdbx_strand_id
1 'polypeptide(L)'
;MKKLHQILQIALLVYFGAFLIFFIAFDTLGGLFGMDEITSDSMVTITLIGLIIFLAAWGSSYAAYNSLASTIKKMEIDANSLKAKIYDFEHPRNPATPTSKPSQATDLDQSNLPPRQNITDK
;
A
#
# COMPACT_ATOMS: atom_id res chain seq x y z
N MET A 1 -7.02 -13.84 -2.50
CA MET A 1 -5.63 -13.44 -2.17
C MET A 1 -5.27 -13.64 -0.69
N LYS A 2 -6.12 -13.28 0.28
CA LYS A 2 -5.84 -13.45 1.73
C LYS A 2 -5.43 -14.86 2.15
N LYS A 3 -6.14 -15.90 1.69
CA LYS A 3 -5.84 -17.31 2.02
C LYS A 3 -4.50 -17.79 1.47
N LEU A 4 -4.14 -17.40 0.24
CA LEU A 4 -2.87 -17.78 -0.38
C LEU A 4 -1.69 -17.14 0.34
N HIS A 5 -1.77 -15.83 0.62
CA HIS A 5 -0.76 -15.12 1.42
C HIS A 5 -0.59 -15.76 2.81
N GLN A 6 -1.69 -16.08 3.48
CA GLN A 6 -1.66 -16.75 4.78
C GLN A 6 -1.00 -18.13 4.72
N ILE A 7 -1.32 -18.95 3.71
CA ILE A 7 -0.69 -20.26 3.50
C ILE A 7 0.81 -20.10 3.23
N LEU A 8 1.21 -19.13 2.40
CA LEU A 8 2.61 -18.89 2.06
C LEU A 8 3.41 -18.40 3.27
N GLN A 9 2.83 -17.55 4.12
CA GLN A 9 3.44 -17.12 5.38
C GLN A 9 3.56 -18.26 6.40
N ILE A 10 2.55 -19.14 6.49
CA ILE A 10 2.63 -20.33 7.37
C ILE A 10 3.72 -21.28 6.85
N ALA A 11 3.80 -21.52 5.55
CA ALA A 11 4.85 -22.34 4.96
C ALA A 11 6.25 -21.76 5.23
N LEU A 12 6.40 -20.44 5.10
CA LEU A 12 7.62 -19.72 5.46
C LEU A 12 7.97 -19.90 6.94
N LEU A 13 7.00 -19.72 7.84
CA LEU A 13 7.17 -19.87 9.28
C LEU A 13 7.61 -21.30 9.65
N VAL A 14 6.95 -22.31 9.07
CA VAL A 14 7.29 -23.71 9.30
C VAL A 14 8.70 -24.01 8.77
N TYR A 15 9.05 -23.51 7.59
CA TYR A 15 10.37 -23.70 7.01
C TYR A 15 11.48 -23.15 7.92
N PHE A 16 11.39 -21.87 8.31
CA PHE A 16 12.39 -21.26 9.20
C PHE A 16 12.36 -21.83 10.62
N GLY A 17 11.17 -22.18 11.14
CA GLY A 17 11.02 -22.79 12.46
C GLY A 17 11.64 -24.19 12.54
N ALA A 18 11.40 -25.02 11.54
CA ALA A 18 12.03 -26.33 11.42
C ALA A 18 13.55 -26.21 11.28
N PHE A 19 14.02 -25.27 10.46
CA PHE A 19 15.45 -24.99 10.32
C PHE A 19 16.09 -24.48 11.61
N LEU A 20 15.40 -23.63 12.38
CA LEU A 20 15.90 -23.15 13.67
C LEU A 20 16.06 -24.29 14.67
N ILE A 21 15.06 -25.18 14.77
CA ILE A 21 15.12 -26.37 15.63
C ILE A 21 16.26 -27.27 15.17
N PHE A 22 16.38 -27.50 13.86
CA PHE A 22 17.47 -28.28 13.27
C PHE A 22 18.84 -27.70 13.62
N PHE A 23 19.01 -26.38 13.54
CA PHE A 23 20.28 -25.70 13.84
C PHE A 23 20.64 -25.80 15.32
N ILE A 24 19.67 -25.56 16.22
CA ILE A 24 19.88 -25.65 17.68
C ILE A 24 20.19 -27.09 18.09
N ALA A 25 19.48 -28.05 17.49
CA ALA A 25 19.63 -29.45 17.82
C ALA A 25 20.74 -30.13 16.99
N PHE A 26 21.43 -29.44 16.09
CA PHE A 26 22.34 -30.05 15.11
C PHE A 26 23.45 -30.86 15.78
N ASP A 27 24.07 -30.33 16.83
CA ASP A 27 25.13 -31.04 17.57
C ASP A 27 24.62 -32.31 18.28
N THR A 28 23.31 -32.39 18.55
CA THR A 28 22.69 -33.52 19.25
C THR A 28 22.03 -34.53 18.31
N LEU A 29 21.28 -34.06 17.30
CA LEU A 29 20.59 -34.87 16.31
C LEU A 29 21.51 -35.25 15.15
N GLY A 30 22.38 -34.34 14.69
CA GLY A 30 23.34 -34.61 13.62
C GLY A 30 24.27 -35.77 13.96
N GLY A 31 24.76 -35.80 15.20
CA GLY A 31 25.55 -36.92 15.73
C GLY A 31 24.75 -38.22 15.93
N LEU A 32 23.44 -38.14 16.23
CA LEU A 32 22.58 -39.32 16.39
C LEU A 32 22.17 -39.96 15.06
N PHE A 33 22.03 -39.15 14.02
CA PHE A 33 21.63 -39.58 12.67
C PHE A 33 22.83 -39.87 11.75
N GLY A 34 24.06 -39.73 12.23
CA GLY A 34 25.27 -39.96 11.44
C GLY A 34 25.38 -39.05 10.21
N MET A 35 24.83 -37.83 10.30
CA MET A 35 24.95 -36.84 9.24
C MET A 35 26.34 -36.20 9.29
N ASP A 36 26.95 -36.05 8.11
CA ASP A 36 28.18 -35.28 7.94
C ASP A 36 28.02 -33.85 8.47
N GLU A 37 29.12 -33.26 8.94
CA GLU A 37 29.15 -31.86 9.39
C GLU A 37 28.53 -30.95 8.34
N ILE A 38 27.74 -29.96 8.81
CA ILE A 38 27.21 -28.92 7.95
C ILE A 38 28.38 -28.23 7.25
N THR A 39 28.50 -28.51 5.96
CA THR A 39 29.45 -27.87 5.07
C THR A 39 28.91 -26.52 4.61
N SER A 40 29.82 -25.59 4.29
CA SER A 40 29.45 -24.26 3.81
C SER A 40 28.54 -24.31 2.57
N ASP A 41 28.74 -25.30 1.70
CA ASP A 41 27.92 -25.50 0.49
C ASP A 41 26.46 -25.86 0.80
N SER A 42 26.25 -26.71 1.82
CA SER A 42 24.93 -27.05 2.33
C SER A 42 24.21 -25.81 2.89
N MET A 43 24.94 -24.97 3.64
CA MET A 43 24.38 -23.72 4.18
C MET A 43 23.98 -22.71 3.11
N VAL A 44 24.80 -22.55 2.08
CA VAL A 44 24.48 -21.69 0.93
C VAL A 44 23.22 -22.20 0.24
N THR A 45 23.12 -23.50 -0.01
CA THR A 45 21.98 -24.13 -0.68
C THR A 45 20.68 -23.94 0.12
N ILE A 46 20.71 -24.21 1.42
CA ILE A 46 19.58 -24.01 2.33
C ILE A 46 19.15 -22.54 2.33
N THR A 47 20.10 -21.62 2.46
CA THR A 47 19.81 -20.18 2.49
C THR A 47 19.18 -19.71 1.17
N LEU A 48 19.66 -20.22 0.04
CA LEU A 48 19.13 -19.89 -1.28
C LEU A 48 17.68 -20.38 -1.46
N ILE A 49 17.39 -21.61 -1.03
CA ILE A 49 16.03 -22.16 -1.05
C ILE A 49 15.10 -21.33 -0.16
N GLY A 50 15.56 -21.00 1.06
CA GLY A 50 14.84 -20.13 1.97
C GLY A 50 14.57 -18.74 1.39
N LEU A 51 15.55 -18.17 0.68
CA LEU A 51 15.41 -16.88 -0.01
C LEU A 51 14.34 -16.93 -1.10
N ILE A 52 14.28 -18.00 -1.90
CA ILE A 52 13.26 -18.16 -2.95
C ILE A 52 11.86 -18.23 -2.33
N ILE A 53 11.69 -19.04 -1.28
CA ILE A 53 10.41 -19.16 -0.55
C ILE A 53 10.03 -17.83 0.08
N PHE A 54 11.00 -17.11 0.65
CA PHE A 54 10.82 -15.78 1.21
C PHE A 54 10.37 -14.78 0.15
N LEU A 55 11.00 -14.74 -1.02
CA LEU A 55 10.63 -13.85 -2.11
C LEU A 55 9.21 -14.12 -2.62
N ALA A 56 8.83 -15.40 -2.73
CA ALA A 56 7.46 -15.78 -3.08
C ALA A 56 6.44 -15.29 -2.03
N ALA A 57 6.74 -15.50 -0.74
CA ALA A 57 5.92 -15.02 0.38
C ALA A 57 5.83 -13.49 0.40
N TRP A 58 6.93 -12.80 0.17
CA TRP A 58 7.02 -11.35 0.14
C TRP A 58 6.22 -10.75 -1.02
N GLY A 59 6.40 -11.28 -2.24
CA GLY A 59 5.64 -10.84 -3.42
C GLY A 59 4.13 -11.03 -3.24
N SER A 60 3.71 -12.16 -2.66
CA SER A 60 2.30 -12.40 -2.32
C SER A 60 1.76 -11.39 -1.28
N SER A 61 2.59 -11.04 -0.30
CA SER A 61 2.25 -10.03 0.73
C SER A 61 2.08 -8.64 0.13
N TYR A 62 2.98 -8.25 -0.77
CA TYR A 62 2.91 -6.97 -1.48
C TYR A 62 1.61 -6.85 -2.31
N ALA A 63 1.27 -7.91 -3.06
CA ALA A 63 0.03 -7.95 -3.84
C ALA A 63 -1.22 -7.86 -2.95
N ALA A 64 -1.22 -8.56 -1.81
CA ALA A 64 -2.31 -8.50 -0.84
C ALA A 64 -2.47 -7.07 -0.29
N TYR A 65 -1.38 -6.42 0.12
CA TYR A 65 -1.41 -5.05 0.64
C TYR A 65 -1.94 -4.04 -0.39
N ASN A 66 -1.49 -4.14 -1.64
CA ASN A 66 -1.96 -3.26 -2.71
C ASN A 66 -3.48 -3.39 -2.95
N SER A 67 -4.02 -4.62 -2.84
CA SER A 67 -5.47 -4.86 -2.96
C SER A 67 -6.29 -4.27 -1.78
N LEU A 68 -5.71 -4.24 -0.58
CA LEU A 68 -6.34 -3.59 0.57
C LEU A 68 -6.32 -2.07 0.39
N ALA A 69 -5.20 -1.50 -0.04
CA ALA A 69 -5.07 -0.06 -0.29
C ALA A 69 -6.05 0.44 -1.36
N SER A 70 -6.25 -0.31 -2.45
CA SER A 70 -7.24 0.03 -3.47
C SER A 70 -8.67 -0.04 -2.94
N THR A 71 -8.96 -1.01 -2.07
CA THR A 71 -10.28 -1.14 -1.43
C THR A 71 -10.57 0.05 -0.52
N ILE A 72 -9.58 0.46 0.28
CA ILE A 72 -9.69 1.62 1.17
C ILE A 72 -9.94 2.89 0.36
N LYS A 73 -9.16 3.13 -0.72
CA LYS A 73 -9.37 4.28 -1.60
C LYS A 73 -10.77 4.31 -2.20
N LYS A 74 -11.29 3.15 -2.62
CA LYS A 74 -12.66 3.06 -3.13
C LYS A 74 -13.70 3.43 -2.06
N MET A 75 -13.52 2.93 -0.84
CA MET A 75 -14.42 3.27 0.28
C MET A 75 -14.37 4.77 0.62
N GLU A 76 -13.19 5.39 0.54
CA GLU A 76 -13.03 6.83 0.75
C GLU A 76 -13.78 7.65 -0.30
N ILE A 77 -13.66 7.27 -1.58
CA ILE A 77 -14.41 7.90 -2.69
C ILE A 77 -15.92 7.75 -2.49
N ASP A 78 -16.38 6.53 -2.16
CA ASP A 78 -17.79 6.24 -1.94
C ASP A 78 -18.36 7.06 -0.75
N ALA A 79 -17.58 7.20 0.34
CA ALA A 79 -17.96 8.02 1.49
C ALA A 79 -18.01 9.52 1.16
N ASN A 80 -17.04 10.03 0.40
CA ASN A 80 -17.02 11.43 -0.04
C ASN A 80 -18.19 11.73 -0.99
N SER A 81 -18.51 10.80 -1.89
CA SER A 81 -19.69 10.90 -2.76
C SER A 81 -20.99 10.94 -1.96
N LEU A 82 -21.12 10.10 -0.93
CA LEU A 82 -22.29 10.12 -0.05
C LEU A 82 -22.41 11.42 0.73
N LYS A 83 -21.30 11.92 1.28
CA LYS A 83 -21.25 13.23 1.96
C LYS A 83 -21.69 14.37 1.04
N ALA A 84 -21.22 14.37 -0.21
CA ALA A 84 -21.62 15.37 -1.21
C ALA A 84 -23.12 15.30 -1.52
N LYS A 85 -23.68 14.10 -1.69
CA LYS A 85 -25.12 13.92 -1.92
C LYS A 85 -25.95 14.39 -0.73
N ILE A 86 -25.51 14.08 0.50
CA ILE A 86 -26.19 14.55 1.72
C ILE A 86 -26.14 16.07 1.80
N TYR A 87 -25.00 16.68 1.50
CA TYR A 87 -24.86 18.13 1.45
C TYR A 87 -25.82 18.77 0.43
N ASP A 88 -25.94 18.21 -0.76
CA ASP A 88 -26.88 18.67 -1.80
C ASP A 88 -28.35 18.49 -1.37
N PHE A 89 -28.67 17.45 -0.59
CA PHE A 89 -30.01 17.27 0.00
C PHE A 89 -30.31 18.27 1.11
N GLU A 90 -29.32 18.59 1.94
CA GLU A 90 -29.44 19.55 3.05
C GLU A 90 -29.44 21.01 2.56
N HIS A 91 -28.81 21.27 1.42
CA HIS A 91 -28.77 22.58 0.76
C HIS A 91 -29.41 22.47 -0.63
N PRO A 92 -30.73 22.22 -0.69
CA PRO A 92 -31.43 22.15 -1.96
C PRO A 92 -31.14 23.44 -2.73
N ARG A 93 -30.62 23.30 -3.95
CA ARG A 93 -30.43 24.43 -4.85
C ARG A 93 -31.80 25.05 -5.08
N ASN A 94 -32.10 26.10 -4.33
CA ASN A 94 -33.17 27.00 -4.68
C ASN A 94 -32.89 27.41 -6.13
N PRO A 95 -33.84 27.26 -7.06
CA PRO A 95 -33.68 27.78 -8.41
C PRO A 95 -33.64 29.30 -8.30
N ALA A 96 -32.45 29.83 -8.02
CA ALA A 96 -32.16 31.22 -8.27
C ALA A 96 -32.27 31.39 -9.78
N THR A 97 -33.20 32.25 -10.15
CA THR A 97 -33.48 32.81 -11.47
C THR A 97 -32.23 32.78 -12.37
N PRO A 98 -32.32 32.31 -13.63
CA PRO A 98 -31.16 32.18 -14.51
C PRO A 98 -30.50 33.54 -14.67
N THR A 99 -29.38 33.75 -14.00
CA THR A 99 -28.58 34.97 -14.18
C THR A 99 -27.76 34.73 -15.44
N SER A 100 -28.22 35.36 -16.52
CA SER A 100 -27.51 35.74 -17.75
C SER A 100 -26.35 34.84 -18.23
N LYS A 101 -26.60 34.18 -19.36
CA LYS A 101 -25.70 33.79 -20.47
C LYS A 101 -24.19 33.64 -20.18
N PRO A 102 -23.54 32.53 -20.60
CA PRO A 102 -22.08 32.48 -20.63
C PRO A 102 -21.57 33.52 -21.64
N SER A 103 -20.89 34.56 -21.14
CA SER A 103 -20.11 35.45 -21.98
C SER A 103 -18.98 34.63 -22.58
N GLN A 104 -19.00 34.51 -23.90
CA GLN A 104 -17.94 33.97 -24.71
C GLN A 104 -16.61 34.63 -24.30
N ALA A 105 -15.58 33.81 -24.04
CA ALA A 105 -14.25 34.28 -23.69
C ALA A 105 -13.72 35.16 -24.84
N THR A 106 -13.60 36.46 -24.58
CA THR A 106 -12.78 37.35 -25.39
C THR A 106 -11.44 37.42 -24.68
N ASP A 107 -10.45 36.68 -25.19
CA ASP A 107 -9.05 36.97 -24.93
C ASP A 107 -8.77 38.40 -25.37
N LEU A 108 -8.71 39.33 -24.42
CA LEU A 108 -8.08 40.64 -24.58
C LEU A 108 -7.61 41.11 -23.21
N ASP A 109 -6.33 40.86 -23.01
CA ASP A 109 -5.41 41.45 -22.05
C ASP A 109 -5.84 42.83 -21.53
N GLN A 110 -6.31 42.90 -20.28
CA GLN A 110 -6.33 44.15 -19.53
C GLN A 110 -6.23 43.86 -18.03
N SER A 111 -4.99 43.94 -17.55
CA SER A 111 -4.62 43.95 -16.15
C SER A 111 -5.44 44.98 -15.37
N ASN A 112 -6.47 44.52 -14.66
CA ASN A 112 -7.32 45.35 -13.80
C ASN A 112 -7.05 45.04 -12.32
N LEU A 113 -5.76 44.95 -11.97
CA LEU A 113 -5.32 44.92 -10.57
C LEU A 113 -5.34 46.37 -10.05
N PRO A 114 -6.11 46.69 -8.99
CA PRO A 114 -6.07 48.03 -8.41
C PRO A 114 -4.65 48.34 -7.89
N PRO A 115 -4.20 49.62 -7.94
CA PRO A 115 -2.86 49.99 -7.51
C PRO A 115 -2.63 49.59 -6.05
N ARG A 116 -1.57 48.80 -5.78
CA ARG A 116 -1.14 48.50 -4.41
C ARG A 116 -0.65 49.80 -3.75
N GLN A 117 -1.25 50.17 -2.62
CA GLN A 117 -0.74 51.25 -1.78
C GLN A 117 0.57 50.78 -1.12
N ASN A 118 1.71 51.30 -1.57
CA ASN A 118 2.97 51.18 -0.82
C ASN A 118 2.89 52.12 0.39
N ILE A 119 2.53 51.57 1.55
CA ILE A 119 2.75 52.25 2.84
C ILE A 119 4.22 52.05 3.20
N THR A 120 5.03 53.00 2.77
CA THR A 120 6.35 53.27 3.36
C THR A 120 6.33 54.74 3.76
N ASP A 121 5.81 54.99 4.97
CA ASP A 121 6.08 56.22 5.71
C ASP A 121 7.20 55.95 6.72
N LYS A 122 8.00 56.99 6.92
CA LYS A 122 9.27 57.08 7.65
C LYS A 122 9.24 56.60 9.10
#